data_AF-A0A524H2C7-F1
#
_entry.id   AF-A0A524H2C7-F1
#
_cell.length_a   1.000
_cell.length_b   1.000
_cell.length_c   1.000
_cell.angle_alpha   90.00
_cell.angle_beta   90.00
_cell.angle_gamma   90.00
#
_symmetry.space_group_name_H-M   'P 1'
#
loop_
_entity.id
_entity.type
_entity.pdbx_description
1 polymer ?
#
loop_
_entity_poly.entity_id
_entity_poly.type
_entity_poly.pdbx_seq_one_letter_code
_entity_poly.pdbx_strand_id
1 'polypeptide(L)'
;MRSVSVVVTSFKTIPLKNVTVTALKSGESSITDSTGLFSLKCFRNDVLKVSAYGFVERKQKLKAEMVYKIDLVYTDNVQNFNKAVSHGHIGETVLRDAVFSRENKSTRDYSKYKSIFDAISSEIYNVRVNGNTIVNTKLKSFDRTPEVLLVVDDKIVSDISYISTEYVKSIEFVDDVSTAMYGAMGANGVLKIKLK
;
A
#
# COMPACT_ATOMS: atom_id res chain seq x y z
N MET A 1 -13.62 -3.61 37.70
CA MET A 1 -13.72 -2.97 36.37
C MET A 1 -12.60 -1.96 36.21
N ARG A 2 -12.20 -1.63 34.98
CA ARG A 2 -11.21 -0.59 34.68
C ARG A 2 -11.66 0.25 33.49
N SER A 3 -11.23 1.51 33.44
CA SER A 3 -11.37 2.33 32.23
C SER A 3 -10.23 2.03 31.26
N VAL A 4 -10.55 1.90 29.98
CA VAL A 4 -9.57 1.72 28.91
C VAL A 4 -9.82 2.81 27.87
N SER A 5 -8.75 3.45 27.42
CA SER A 5 -8.79 4.44 26.34
C SER A 5 -8.34 3.80 25.05
N VAL A 6 -9.05 4.05 23.96
CA VAL A 6 -8.75 3.42 22.68
C VAL A 6 -8.88 4.44 21.57
N VAL A 7 -8.00 4.35 20.59
CA VAL A 7 -8.09 5.08 19.32
C VAL A 7 -8.39 4.11 18.19
N VAL A 8 -9.41 4.41 17.39
CA VAL A 8 -9.76 3.65 16.19
C VAL A 8 -9.34 4.42 14.95
N THR A 9 -8.52 3.76 14.13
CA THR A 9 -8.07 4.30 12.84
C THR A 9 -8.46 3.37 11.68
N SER A 10 -8.33 3.87 10.46
CA SER A 10 -8.20 3.09 9.24
C SER A 10 -6.98 3.58 8.47
N PHE A 11 -6.48 2.76 7.54
CA PHE A 11 -5.29 3.06 6.74
C PHE A 11 -4.07 3.43 7.61
N LYS A 12 -4.01 2.93 8.86
CA LYS A 12 -3.01 3.19 9.91
C LYS A 12 -3.01 4.59 10.53
N THR A 13 -3.52 5.60 9.83
CA THR A 13 -3.37 7.01 10.21
C THR A 13 -4.68 7.79 10.29
N ILE A 14 -5.74 7.34 9.63
CA ILE A 14 -6.98 8.12 9.52
C ILE A 14 -7.89 7.77 10.69
N PRO A 15 -8.23 8.71 11.57
CA PRO A 15 -9.16 8.44 12.67
C PRO A 15 -10.58 8.18 12.14
N LEU A 16 -11.29 7.24 12.77
CA LEU A 16 -12.67 6.93 12.42
C LEU A 16 -13.65 7.46 13.46
N LYS A 17 -14.64 8.21 13.01
CA LYS A 17 -15.73 8.75 13.84
C LYS A 17 -16.90 7.76 13.93
N ASN A 18 -17.75 7.90 14.94
CA ASN A 18 -19.01 7.15 15.06
C ASN A 18 -18.85 5.62 15.07
N VAL A 19 -17.67 5.09 15.39
CA VAL A 19 -17.41 3.65 15.45
C VAL A 19 -17.99 3.08 16.73
N THR A 20 -18.77 2.01 16.62
CA THR A 20 -19.33 1.32 17.78
C THR A 20 -18.30 0.36 18.36
N VAL A 21 -18.05 0.50 19.66
CA VAL A 21 -17.20 -0.43 20.40
C VAL A 21 -17.95 -1.00 21.58
N THR A 22 -17.98 -2.32 21.67
CA THR A 22 -18.69 -3.06 22.72
C THR A 22 -17.72 -3.99 23.44
N ALA A 23 -17.65 -3.91 24.76
CA ALA A 23 -16.98 -4.92 25.58
C ALA A 23 -17.92 -6.11 25.77
N LEU A 24 -17.53 -7.26 25.22
CA LEU A 24 -18.42 -8.43 25.13
C LEU A 24 -18.77 -9.03 26.48
N LYS A 25 -17.87 -8.96 27.48
CA LYS A 25 -18.14 -9.51 28.82
C LYS A 25 -18.80 -8.50 29.73
N SER A 26 -18.39 -7.23 29.72
CA SER A 26 -19.05 -6.21 30.56
C SER A 26 -20.39 -5.73 30.00
N GLY A 27 -20.63 -5.89 28.69
CA GLY A 27 -21.84 -5.41 28.01
C GLY A 27 -21.83 -3.91 27.71
N GLU A 28 -20.82 -3.18 28.19
CA GLU A 28 -20.67 -1.74 27.98
C GLU A 28 -20.35 -1.42 26.52
N SER A 29 -20.94 -0.34 26.01
CA SER A 29 -20.71 0.14 24.65
C SER A 29 -20.50 1.64 24.59
N SER A 30 -19.63 2.07 23.69
CA SER A 30 -19.31 3.47 23.46
C SER A 30 -19.08 3.73 21.97
N ILE A 31 -19.16 5.00 21.59
CA ILE A 31 -18.97 5.46 20.22
C ILE A 31 -17.73 6.36 20.14
N THR A 32 -16.95 6.27 19.06
CA THR A 32 -15.77 7.13 18.86
C THR A 32 -16.15 8.58 18.51
N ASP A 33 -15.33 9.51 19.00
CA ASP A 33 -15.41 10.93 18.64
C ASP A 33 -14.76 11.25 17.28
N SER A 34 -14.66 12.53 16.92
CA SER A 34 -14.05 12.99 15.66
C SER A 34 -12.56 12.68 15.53
N THR A 35 -11.88 12.40 16.64
CA THR A 35 -10.47 12.02 16.68
C THR A 35 -10.28 10.50 16.72
N GLY A 36 -11.38 9.75 16.66
CA GLY A 36 -11.37 8.29 16.77
C GLY A 36 -11.15 7.79 18.20
N LEU A 37 -11.18 8.68 19.19
CA LEU A 37 -10.97 8.35 20.59
C LEU A 37 -12.28 7.98 21.28
N PHE A 38 -12.16 7.10 22.27
CA PHE A 38 -13.22 6.80 23.24
C PHE A 38 -12.62 6.21 24.52
N SER A 39 -13.42 6.19 25.58
CA SER A 39 -13.13 5.47 26.81
C SER A 39 -14.34 4.65 27.24
N LEU A 40 -14.11 3.43 27.72
CA LEU A 40 -15.16 2.61 28.33
C LEU A 40 -14.66 1.86 29.57
N LYS A 41 -15.60 1.46 30.41
CA LYS A 41 -15.35 0.58 31.56
C LYS A 41 -15.55 -0.88 31.17
N CYS A 42 -14.53 -1.71 31.39
CA CYS A 42 -14.56 -3.13 31.05
C CYS A 42 -13.76 -3.99 32.04
N PHE A 43 -13.82 -5.31 31.87
CA PHE A 43 -13.00 -6.24 32.66
C PHE A 43 -11.56 -6.32 32.15
N ARG A 44 -10.63 -6.80 32.99
CA ARG A 44 -9.19 -6.88 32.62
C ARG A 44 -8.96 -7.78 31.39
N ASN A 45 -9.69 -8.88 31.30
CA ASN A 45 -9.59 -9.88 30.23
C ASN A 45 -10.82 -9.86 29.30
N ASP A 46 -11.38 -8.67 29.07
CA ASP A 46 -12.50 -8.48 28.14
C ASP A 46 -12.06 -8.58 26.68
N VAL A 47 -13.03 -8.66 25.78
CA VAL A 47 -12.83 -8.59 24.33
C VAL A 47 -13.66 -7.43 23.82
N LEU A 48 -12.99 -6.46 23.20
CA LEU A 48 -13.65 -5.36 22.50
C LEU A 48 -14.06 -5.82 21.11
N LYS A 49 -15.34 -5.72 20.79
CA LYS A 49 -15.89 -5.83 19.45
C LYS A 49 -15.98 -4.43 18.87
N VAL A 50 -15.22 -4.15 17.81
CA VAL A 50 -15.14 -2.86 17.14
C VAL A 50 -15.77 -3.01 15.76
N SER A 51 -16.83 -2.25 15.49
CA SER A 51 -17.60 -2.34 14.26
C SER A 51 -17.98 -0.96 13.72
N ALA A 52 -17.80 -0.78 12.41
CA ALA A 52 -18.22 0.39 11.65
C ALA A 52 -18.76 -0.05 10.30
N TYR A 53 -19.78 0.63 9.80
CA TYR A 53 -20.38 0.31 8.50
C TYR A 53 -19.38 0.58 7.37
N GLY A 54 -19.20 -0.39 6.47
CA GLY A 54 -18.20 -0.34 5.40
C GLY A 54 -16.81 -0.83 5.80
N PHE A 55 -16.60 -1.24 7.05
CA PHE A 55 -15.33 -1.78 7.55
C PHE A 55 -15.49 -3.22 8.03
N VAL A 56 -14.38 -3.96 8.03
CA VAL A 56 -14.34 -5.31 8.59
C VAL A 56 -14.35 -5.23 10.11
N GLU A 57 -15.31 -5.92 10.74
CA GLU A 57 -15.38 -6.03 12.19
C GLU A 57 -14.10 -6.62 12.77
N ARG A 58 -13.65 -6.06 13.91
CA ARG A 58 -12.46 -6.54 14.60
C ARG A 58 -12.74 -6.84 16.06
N LYS A 59 -12.26 -7.99 16.53
CA LYS A 59 -12.26 -8.37 17.94
C LYS A 59 -10.87 -8.18 18.53
N GLN A 60 -10.75 -7.38 19.57
CA GLN A 60 -9.50 -7.08 20.27
C GLN A 60 -9.57 -7.57 21.71
N LYS A 61 -8.78 -8.59 22.04
CA LYS A 61 -8.63 -9.05 23.42
C LYS A 61 -7.81 -8.04 24.22
N LEU A 62 -8.33 -7.65 25.37
CA LEU A 62 -7.65 -6.77 26.31
C LEU A 62 -6.62 -7.55 27.13
N LYS A 63 -5.49 -6.91 27.40
CA LYS A 63 -4.39 -7.40 28.25
C LYS A 63 -4.08 -6.37 29.35
N ALA A 64 -2.83 -6.27 29.82
CA ALA A 64 -2.45 -5.36 30.88
C ALA A 64 -2.52 -3.88 30.46
N GLU A 65 -2.39 -3.54 29.17
CA GLU A 65 -2.37 -2.14 28.73
C GLU A 65 -3.71 -1.42 29.02
N MET A 66 -3.63 -0.11 29.23
CA MET A 66 -4.79 0.78 29.40
C MET A 66 -5.12 1.60 28.14
N VAL A 67 -4.19 1.62 27.17
CA VAL A 67 -4.33 2.35 25.91
C VAL A 67 -4.18 1.37 24.75
N TYR A 68 -5.11 1.38 23.81
CA TYR A 68 -5.06 0.53 22.61
C TYR A 68 -5.22 1.36 21.34
N LYS A 69 -4.49 0.99 20.30
CA LYS A 69 -4.69 1.48 18.95
C LYS A 69 -5.24 0.34 18.09
N ILE A 70 -6.42 0.55 17.51
CA ILE A 70 -7.11 -0.45 16.70
C ILE A 70 -7.28 0.12 15.30
N ASP A 71 -6.68 -0.55 14.32
CA ASP A 71 -6.87 -0.20 12.91
C ASP A 71 -7.95 -1.12 12.30
N LEU A 72 -9.05 -0.55 11.82
CA LEU A 72 -10.08 -1.25 11.08
C LEU A 72 -9.70 -1.33 9.60
N VAL A 73 -9.98 -2.49 9.01
CA VAL A 73 -9.67 -2.73 7.60
C VAL A 73 -10.85 -2.27 6.75
N TYR A 74 -10.58 -1.36 5.82
CA TYR A 74 -11.51 -0.99 4.75
C TYR A 74 -11.34 -1.94 3.54
N THR A 75 -12.47 -2.46 3.05
CA THR A 75 -12.53 -3.26 1.82
C THR A 75 -13.21 -2.44 0.75
N ASP A 76 -12.48 -2.14 -0.32
CA ASP A 76 -12.97 -1.23 -1.35
C ASP A 76 -14.06 -1.86 -2.21
N ASN A 77 -15.23 -1.22 -2.21
CA ASN A 77 -16.34 -1.46 -3.13
C ASN A 77 -17.39 -0.36 -2.92
N VAL A 78 -18.25 -0.17 -3.91
CA VAL A 78 -19.27 0.89 -3.92
C VAL A 78 -20.19 0.84 -2.69
N GLN A 79 -20.59 -0.36 -2.25
CA GLN A 79 -21.48 -0.50 -1.10
C GLN A 79 -20.82 -0.08 0.22
N ASN A 80 -19.57 -0.52 0.44
CA ASN A 80 -18.80 -0.18 1.63
C ASN A 80 -18.41 1.29 1.65
N PHE A 81 -18.08 1.86 0.49
CA PHE A 81 -17.80 3.29 0.34
C PHE A 81 -19.01 4.11 0.81
N ASN A 82 -20.19 3.85 0.23
CA ASN A 82 -21.42 4.55 0.57
C ASN A 82 -21.78 4.38 2.05
N LYS A 83 -21.63 3.17 2.61
CA LYS A 83 -21.86 2.88 4.02
C LYS A 83 -20.91 3.65 4.95
N ALA A 84 -19.62 3.69 4.64
CA ALA A 84 -18.62 4.37 5.45
C ALA A 84 -18.85 5.88 5.50
N VAL A 85 -19.19 6.48 4.36
CA VAL A 85 -19.44 7.92 4.22
C VAL A 85 -20.80 8.32 4.81
N SER A 86 -21.88 7.61 4.48
CA SER A 86 -23.24 7.95 4.96
C SER A 86 -23.40 7.84 6.47
N HIS A 87 -22.71 6.90 7.12
CA HIS A 87 -22.68 6.79 8.58
C HIS A 87 -21.69 7.77 9.25
N GLY A 88 -21.00 8.60 8.46
CA GLY A 88 -20.08 9.62 8.94
C GLY A 88 -18.84 9.05 9.63
N HIS A 89 -18.40 7.85 9.26
CA HIS A 89 -17.20 7.24 9.84
C HIS A 89 -15.91 7.91 9.33
N ILE A 90 -15.93 8.32 8.07
CA ILE A 90 -14.83 8.96 7.36
C ILE A 90 -15.41 9.89 6.29
N GLY A 91 -14.75 11.02 6.04
CA GLY A 91 -15.17 11.95 4.99
C GLY A 91 -14.99 11.34 3.60
N GLU A 92 -15.85 11.72 2.64
CA GLU A 92 -15.82 11.19 1.28
C GLU A 92 -14.46 11.44 0.59
N THR A 93 -13.99 12.69 0.62
CA THR A 93 -12.71 13.08 0.04
C THR A 93 -11.55 12.32 0.68
N VAL A 94 -11.54 12.26 2.01
CA VAL A 94 -10.52 11.55 2.77
C VAL A 94 -10.49 10.06 2.44
N LEU A 95 -11.66 9.41 2.29
CA LEU A 95 -11.71 7.99 1.93
C LEU A 95 -11.23 7.75 0.50
N ARG A 96 -11.59 8.61 -0.46
CA ARG A 96 -11.09 8.53 -1.84
C ARG A 96 -9.58 8.67 -1.89
N ASP A 97 -9.03 9.68 -1.20
CA ASP A 97 -7.58 9.92 -1.13
C ASP A 97 -6.86 8.77 -0.43
N ALA A 98 -7.47 8.16 0.59
CA ALA A 98 -6.90 7.01 1.29
C ALA A 98 -6.84 5.75 0.41
N VAL A 99 -7.89 5.50 -0.38
CA VAL A 99 -7.92 4.39 -1.35
C VAL A 99 -6.89 4.65 -2.46
N PHE A 100 -6.89 5.85 -3.04
CA PHE A 100 -5.95 6.23 -4.09
C PHE A 100 -4.51 6.18 -3.60
N SER A 101 -4.20 6.70 -2.42
CA SER A 101 -2.86 6.65 -1.84
C SER A 101 -2.44 5.25 -1.40
N ARG A 102 -3.37 4.34 -1.07
CA ARG A 102 -3.07 2.93 -0.82
C ARG A 102 -2.66 2.23 -2.13
N GLU A 103 -3.33 2.52 -3.23
CA GLU A 103 -2.96 2.01 -4.57
C GLU A 103 -1.65 2.62 -5.06
N ASN A 104 -1.43 3.91 -4.78
CA ASN A 104 -0.24 4.65 -5.19
C ASN A 104 0.88 4.67 -4.14
N LYS A 105 0.78 3.90 -3.04
CA LYS A 105 1.84 3.83 -2.02
C LYS A 105 3.16 3.23 -2.55
N SER A 106 3.14 2.77 -3.80
CA SER A 106 4.29 2.34 -4.60
C SER A 106 4.81 3.39 -5.57
N THR A 107 4.27 4.62 -5.64
CA THR A 107 4.84 5.68 -6.48
C THR A 107 6.06 6.26 -5.78
N ARG A 108 7.21 5.64 -6.02
CA ARG A 108 8.50 6.23 -5.63
C ARG A 108 8.63 7.56 -6.38
N ASP A 109 9.14 8.59 -5.70
CA ASP A 109 9.45 9.85 -6.37
C ASP A 109 10.77 9.69 -7.14
N TYR A 110 10.66 9.59 -8.46
CA TYR A 110 11.80 9.45 -9.35
C TYR A 110 12.36 10.81 -9.80
N SER A 111 11.67 11.92 -9.55
CA SER A 111 12.07 13.27 -9.98
C SER A 111 13.41 13.73 -9.39
N LYS A 112 13.86 13.09 -8.30
CA LYS A 112 15.17 13.29 -7.67
C LYS A 112 16.35 12.77 -8.51
N TYR A 113 16.10 11.91 -9.49
CA TYR A 113 17.13 11.34 -10.34
C TYR A 113 17.38 12.20 -11.58
N LYS A 114 18.66 12.36 -11.95
CA LYS A 114 19.07 13.14 -13.12
C LYS A 114 18.69 12.46 -14.44
N SER A 115 18.64 11.14 -14.46
CA SER A 115 18.27 10.34 -15.62
C SER A 115 17.52 9.08 -15.21
N ILE A 116 16.81 8.47 -16.17
CA ILE A 116 16.15 7.18 -15.95
C ILE A 116 17.16 6.08 -15.59
N PHE A 117 18.37 6.14 -16.15
CA PHE A 117 19.47 5.21 -15.90
C PHE A 117 19.99 5.32 -14.46
N ASP A 118 20.07 6.55 -13.91
CA ASP A 118 20.42 6.78 -12.51
C ASP A 118 19.32 6.25 -11.57
N ALA A 119 18.06 6.43 -11.95
CA ALA A 119 16.93 5.89 -11.21
C ALA A 119 16.98 4.36 -11.14
N ILE A 120 17.21 3.71 -12.28
CA ILE A 120 17.29 2.24 -12.39
C ILE A 120 18.47 1.70 -11.57
N SER A 121 19.67 2.26 -11.72
CA SER A 121 20.86 1.82 -10.99
C SER A 121 20.74 2.00 -9.47
N SER A 122 20.01 3.02 -9.02
CA SER A 122 19.81 3.29 -7.59
C SER A 122 18.70 2.48 -6.95
N GLU A 123 17.62 2.20 -7.69
CA GLU A 123 16.39 1.60 -7.16
C GLU A 123 16.29 0.08 -7.43
N ILE A 124 17.10 -0.47 -8.35
CA ILE A 124 17.05 -1.86 -8.79
C ILE A 124 18.43 -2.53 -8.67
N TYR A 125 18.56 -3.43 -7.69
CA TYR A 125 19.82 -4.10 -7.37
C TYR A 125 20.21 -5.24 -8.33
N ASN A 126 19.23 -5.84 -9.00
CA ASN A 126 19.42 -7.00 -9.89
C ASN A 126 19.86 -6.62 -11.31
N VAL A 127 20.02 -5.33 -11.59
CA VAL A 127 20.46 -4.84 -12.89
C VAL A 127 21.71 -3.99 -12.72
N ARG A 128 22.55 -3.98 -13.74
CA ARG A 128 23.69 -3.08 -13.85
C ARG A 128 23.49 -2.21 -15.07
N VAL A 129 23.72 -0.92 -14.88
CA VAL A 129 23.61 0.09 -15.94
C VAL A 129 25.02 0.45 -16.42
N ASN A 130 25.28 0.29 -17.71
CA ASN A 130 26.53 0.62 -18.38
C ASN A 130 26.23 1.60 -19.54
N GLY A 131 26.34 2.90 -19.28
CA GLY A 131 25.89 3.92 -20.24
C GLY A 131 24.38 3.81 -20.45
N ASN A 132 23.95 3.57 -21.70
CA ASN A 132 22.55 3.39 -22.07
C ASN A 132 22.09 1.91 -22.03
N THR A 133 22.98 1.00 -21.64
CA THR A 133 22.70 -0.43 -21.66
C THR A 133 22.40 -0.94 -20.26
N ILE A 134 21.38 -1.78 -20.12
CA ILE A 134 20.94 -2.34 -18.83
C ILE A 134 21.04 -3.86 -18.93
N VAL A 135 21.84 -4.44 -18.02
CA VAL A 135 22.14 -5.87 -18.03
C VAL A 135 21.71 -6.52 -16.72
N ASN A 136 21.23 -7.76 -16.79
CA ASN A 136 20.86 -8.53 -15.60
C ASN A 136 22.12 -9.07 -14.91
N THR A 137 22.26 -8.81 -13.61
CA THR A 137 23.45 -9.22 -12.84
C THR A 137 23.45 -10.70 -12.46
N LYS A 138 22.32 -11.40 -12.55
CA LYS A 138 22.22 -12.84 -12.26
C LYS A 138 22.79 -13.72 -13.38
N LEU A 139 22.91 -13.19 -14.60
CA LEU A 139 23.46 -13.93 -15.74
C LEU A 139 24.98 -13.93 -15.66
N LYS A 140 25.57 -15.12 -15.66
CA LYS A 140 27.04 -15.28 -15.71
C LYS A 140 27.50 -15.07 -17.15
N SER A 141 28.68 -14.46 -17.32
CA SER A 141 29.27 -13.90 -18.55
C SER A 141 29.43 -14.81 -19.79
N PHE A 142 28.79 -15.97 -19.84
CA PHE A 142 28.77 -16.85 -21.02
C PHE A 142 27.67 -16.48 -22.04
N ASP A 143 26.70 -15.65 -21.66
CA ASP A 143 25.67 -15.14 -22.57
C ASP A 143 26.21 -13.96 -23.41
N ARG A 144 26.10 -14.07 -24.75
CA ARG A 144 26.68 -13.09 -25.69
C ARG A 144 26.01 -11.70 -25.65
N THR A 145 24.84 -11.57 -25.03
CA THR A 145 24.11 -10.29 -24.87
C THR A 145 23.21 -10.35 -23.63
N PRO A 146 23.66 -9.93 -22.44
CA PRO A 146 22.87 -10.00 -21.19
C PRO A 146 21.88 -8.82 -21.02
N GLU A 147 21.51 -8.16 -22.13
CA GLU A 147 20.62 -6.98 -22.11
C GLU A 147 19.19 -7.36 -21.76
N VAL A 148 18.56 -6.57 -20.89
CA VAL A 148 17.17 -6.76 -20.48
C VAL A 148 16.21 -6.16 -21.51
N LEU A 149 15.02 -6.74 -21.63
CA LEU A 149 13.96 -6.17 -22.46
C LEU A 149 13.40 -4.91 -21.81
N LEU A 150 13.27 -3.82 -22.58
CA LEU A 150 12.68 -2.57 -22.11
C LEU A 150 11.21 -2.50 -22.51
N VAL A 151 10.34 -2.25 -21.53
CA VAL A 151 8.89 -2.09 -21.73
C VAL A 151 8.44 -0.79 -21.08
N VAL A 152 7.80 0.09 -21.85
CA VAL A 152 7.23 1.36 -21.39
C VAL A 152 5.74 1.33 -21.69
N ASP A 153 4.90 1.47 -20.66
CA ASP A 153 3.44 1.41 -20.78
C ASP A 153 2.94 0.21 -21.61
N ASP A 154 3.48 -0.97 -21.30
CA ASP A 154 3.20 -2.26 -21.96
C ASP A 154 3.64 -2.36 -23.42
N LYS A 155 4.40 -1.38 -23.92
CA LYS A 155 5.02 -1.41 -25.25
C LYS A 155 6.51 -1.69 -25.16
N ILE A 156 6.98 -2.62 -26.00
CA ILE A 156 8.42 -2.89 -26.13
C ILE A 156 9.08 -1.70 -26.81
N VAL A 157 10.18 -1.21 -26.23
CA VAL A 157 10.97 -0.10 -26.76
C VAL A 157 12.44 -0.49 -26.85
N SER A 158 13.19 0.18 -27.72
CA SER A 158 14.64 -0.02 -27.86
C SER A 158 15.47 0.98 -27.06
N ASP A 159 14.86 2.08 -26.61
CA ASP A 159 15.53 3.14 -25.85
C ASP A 159 14.54 3.74 -24.84
N ILE A 160 15.09 4.26 -23.75
CA ILE A 160 14.35 4.94 -22.68
C ILE A 160 14.99 6.29 -22.33
N SER A 161 16.07 6.69 -23.02
CA SER A 161 16.82 7.92 -22.72
C SER A 161 15.98 9.20 -22.80
N TYR A 162 14.88 9.17 -23.57
CA TYR A 162 13.92 10.26 -23.70
C TYR A 162 12.99 10.45 -22.49
N ILE A 163 12.94 9.49 -21.56
CA ILE A 163 12.00 9.53 -20.44
C ILE A 163 12.53 10.48 -19.36
N SER A 164 11.82 11.59 -19.16
CA SER A 164 12.05 12.44 -17.99
C SER A 164 11.56 11.73 -16.72
N THR A 165 12.39 11.76 -15.68
CA THR A 165 12.15 11.05 -14.42
C THR A 165 10.95 11.59 -13.65
N GLU A 166 10.54 12.83 -13.91
CA GLU A 166 9.35 13.45 -13.32
C GLU A 166 8.03 12.79 -13.76
N TYR A 167 8.02 12.17 -14.95
CA TYR A 167 6.84 11.49 -15.51
C TYR A 167 6.83 9.99 -15.19
N VAL A 168 7.83 9.49 -14.47
CA VAL A 168 7.88 8.07 -14.10
C VAL A 168 6.96 7.82 -12.91
N LYS A 169 6.07 6.85 -13.06
CA LYS A 169 5.19 6.36 -11.99
C LYS A 169 5.80 5.18 -11.24
N SER A 170 6.40 4.24 -11.97
CA SER A 170 7.07 3.07 -11.39
C SER A 170 8.11 2.49 -12.34
N ILE A 171 9.16 1.91 -11.77
CA ILE A 171 10.16 1.09 -12.46
C ILE A 171 10.20 -0.27 -11.76
N GLU A 172 10.00 -1.34 -12.50
CA GLU A 172 9.96 -2.71 -12.01
C GLU A 172 10.84 -3.60 -12.87
N PHE A 173 11.64 -4.46 -12.24
CA PHE A 173 12.40 -5.49 -12.94
C PHE A 173 11.78 -6.86 -12.65
N VAL A 174 11.47 -7.60 -13.71
CA VAL A 174 10.82 -8.90 -13.66
C VAL A 174 11.73 -9.94 -14.31
N ASP A 175 12.10 -10.97 -13.56
CA ASP A 175 12.97 -12.07 -14.02
C ASP A 175 12.44 -13.46 -13.62
N ASP A 176 11.14 -13.55 -13.38
CA ASP A 176 10.44 -14.80 -13.06
C ASP A 176 9.75 -15.42 -14.29
N VAL A 177 8.95 -16.47 -14.06
CA VAL A 177 8.22 -17.18 -15.12
C VAL A 177 7.28 -16.29 -15.95
N SER A 178 6.90 -15.10 -15.47
CA SER A 178 6.03 -14.19 -16.21
C SER A 178 6.72 -13.55 -17.42
N THR A 179 8.06 -13.55 -17.47
CA THR A 179 8.82 -13.06 -18.63
C THR A 179 8.64 -13.94 -19.87
N ALA A 180 8.18 -15.18 -19.71
CA ALA A 180 7.88 -16.09 -20.81
C ALA A 180 6.84 -15.52 -21.79
N MET A 181 5.98 -14.60 -21.33
CA MET A 181 5.02 -13.90 -22.19
C MET A 181 5.69 -13.02 -23.26
N TYR A 182 6.96 -12.63 -23.04
CA TYR A 182 7.77 -11.85 -23.98
C TYR A 182 8.70 -12.72 -24.84
N GLY A 183 8.55 -14.06 -24.78
CA GLY A 183 9.31 -15.01 -25.58
C GLY A 183 10.83 -14.91 -25.36
N ALA A 184 11.60 -15.11 -26.44
CA ALA A 184 13.06 -15.08 -26.39
C ALA A 184 13.64 -13.73 -25.92
N MET A 185 12.91 -12.63 -26.14
CA MET A 185 13.35 -11.28 -25.73
C MET A 185 13.32 -11.10 -24.21
N GLY A 186 12.43 -11.82 -23.51
CA GLY A 186 12.33 -11.80 -22.05
C GLY A 186 13.33 -12.70 -21.34
N ALA A 187 14.17 -13.45 -22.07
CA ALA A 187 15.09 -14.45 -21.51
C ALA A 187 16.05 -13.87 -20.47
N ASN A 188 16.45 -12.61 -20.64
CA ASN A 188 17.36 -11.92 -19.72
C ASN A 188 16.63 -11.13 -18.62
N GLY A 189 15.31 -11.18 -18.58
CA GLY A 189 14.47 -10.34 -17.73
C GLY A 189 13.89 -9.13 -18.47
N VAL A 190 12.86 -8.54 -17.88
CA VAL A 190 12.08 -7.44 -18.43
C VAL A 190 12.07 -6.27 -17.45
N LEU A 191 12.51 -5.11 -17.91
CA LEU A 191 12.39 -3.86 -17.18
C LEU A 191 11.14 -3.12 -17.63
N LYS A 192 10.17 -3.00 -16.73
CA LYS A 192 8.89 -2.33 -16.96
C LYS A 192 8.93 -0.93 -16.36
N ILE A 193 8.59 0.06 -17.19
CA ILE A 193 8.43 1.45 -16.79
C ILE A 193 6.98 1.83 -17.05
N LYS A 194 6.32 2.40 -16.04
CA LYS A 194 5.00 3.02 -16.19
C LYS A 194 5.15 4.53 -16.07
N LEU A 195 4.54 5.26 -16.98
CA LEU A 195 4.45 6.71 -16.91
C LEU A 195 3.19 7.13 -16.15
N LYS A 196 3.15 8.39 -15.74
CA LYS A 196 2.02 9.00 -15.02
C LYS A 196 0.81 9.24 -15.92
#